data_AF-A0A0M0JEP1-F1
#
_entry.id   AF-A0A0M0JEP1-F1
#
_cell.length_a   1.000
_cell.length_b   1.000
_cell.length_c   1.000
_cell.angle_alpha   90.00
_cell.angle_beta   90.00
_cell.angle_gamma   90.00
#
_symmetry.space_group_name_H-M   'P 1'
#
loop_
_entity.id
_entity.type
_entity.pdbx_description
1 polymer ?
#
loop_
_entity_poly.entity_id
_entity_poly.type
_entity_poly.pdbx_seq_one_letter_code
_entity_poly.pdbx_strand_id
1 'polypeptide(L)'
;MNTGSGDEQQYDAFLAEHRFIVIGGPHRGGTTLMWQLLRSHPAVGSFPERVASDFSEGSFLQTVLPTFGVGNELQMGSGGVNAKPMGLGRYAFSPDAHMTETHALNTRANSRQLLSQWGYFWNTSRPVLLEKTPTDMLTSRLLQALLSPPPRQQTSFVFLTRHPLAVALAHMRWPACRHQSVGSLALHWLVSHRVLASDLPHLRAARVVRYEDLARDPTACMHELIAWLQLPGSLPVHTSDRVERDTNAKYERRYCTEHLASARQRREHCAMGAALQPAIARLGLGYDLHAAGSEHGFSCLATHLHSAGCEPVAPAAALVRGLEMLTRRLSSGGGPPPALGGEHLICGKVEQPQPQTRHRGRRSDHEHRAESGASDHEHRAESGASDHEHRAESGASDHEQRAESGASDHEHRAESGAAQTRRGGRRRRKLQIIGTKGEKVTS
;
A
#
# COMPACT_ATOMS: atom_id res chain seq x y z
N MET A 1 37.11 23.62 4.50
CA MET A 1 35.75 23.70 5.06
C MET A 1 35.25 22.27 5.22
N ASN A 2 35.15 21.82 6.47
CA ASN A 2 34.90 20.43 6.86
C ASN A 2 33.40 20.23 7.13
N THR A 3 32.55 20.42 6.11
CA THR A 3 31.08 20.29 6.24
C THR A 3 30.61 18.85 6.09
N GLY A 4 31.41 17.97 5.46
CA GLY A 4 31.01 16.57 5.21
C GLY A 4 30.99 15.67 6.45
N SER A 5 31.73 15.98 7.51
CA SER A 5 31.80 15.14 8.71
C SER A 5 30.62 15.35 9.66
N GLY A 6 30.06 16.57 9.72
CA GLY A 6 28.90 16.89 10.57
C GLY A 6 27.61 16.26 10.08
N ASP A 7 27.31 16.36 8.79
CA ASP A 7 26.09 15.80 8.21
C ASP A 7 26.05 14.26 8.29
N GLU A 8 27.20 13.61 8.13
CA GLU A 8 27.31 12.15 8.25
C GLU A 8 27.06 11.67 9.68
N GLN A 9 27.56 12.41 10.67
CA GLN A 9 27.29 12.12 12.09
C GLN A 9 25.82 12.32 12.44
N GLN A 10 25.18 13.38 11.93
CA GLN A 10 23.74 13.63 12.15
C GLN A 10 22.88 12.53 11.53
N TYR A 11 23.21 12.08 10.31
CA TYR A 11 22.52 10.98 9.65
C TYR A 11 22.68 9.65 10.41
N ASP A 12 23.89 9.32 10.84
CA ASP A 12 24.14 8.11 11.63
C ASP A 12 23.47 8.14 13.01
N ALA A 13 23.39 9.32 13.63
CA ALA A 13 22.66 9.53 14.88
C ALA A 13 21.15 9.36 14.68
N PHE A 14 20.58 9.95 13.63
CA PHE A 14 19.16 9.82 13.31
C PHE A 14 18.74 8.35 13.15
N LEU A 15 19.53 7.58 12.39
CA LEU A 15 19.33 6.14 12.21
C LEU A 15 19.55 5.31 13.48
N ALA A 16 20.29 5.82 14.46
CA ALA A 16 20.49 5.14 15.73
C ALA A 16 19.35 5.40 16.72
N GLU A 17 18.75 6.60 16.64
CA GLU A 17 17.67 7.06 17.53
C GLU A 17 16.28 6.54 17.13
N HIS A 18 16.06 6.21 15.84
CA HIS A 18 14.73 5.93 15.30
C HIS A 18 14.58 4.54 14.72
N ARG A 19 13.51 3.86 15.14
CA ARG A 19 13.03 2.62 14.50
C ARG A 19 12.03 2.96 13.40
N PHE A 20 11.96 2.14 12.36
CA PHE A 20 11.05 2.35 11.23
C PHE A 20 9.98 1.26 11.18
N ILE A 21 8.74 1.67 10.92
CA ILE A 21 7.66 0.78 10.51
C ILE A 21 7.27 1.15 9.10
N VAL A 22 7.24 0.16 8.20
CA VAL A 22 6.83 0.32 6.80
C VAL A 22 5.57 -0.51 6.57
N ILE A 23 4.51 0.13 6.09
CA ILE A 23 3.26 -0.53 5.72
C ILE A 23 3.21 -0.70 4.20
N GLY A 24 3.18 -1.96 3.75
CA GLY A 24 2.99 -2.32 2.34
C GLY A 24 1.75 -3.19 2.13
N GLY A 25 1.40 -3.47 0.87
CA GLY A 25 0.28 -4.33 0.52
C GLY A 25 -0.37 -3.93 -0.80
N PRO A 26 -1.43 -4.60 -1.25
CA PRO A 26 -2.15 -4.10 -2.41
C PRO A 26 -2.82 -2.76 -2.06
N HIS A 27 -2.83 -1.83 -3.00
CA HIS A 27 -3.79 -0.71 -2.92
C HIS A 27 -5.20 -1.28 -2.70
N ARG A 28 -6.02 -0.58 -1.91
CA ARG A 28 -7.35 -1.07 -1.48
C ARG A 28 -7.34 -2.30 -0.54
N GLY A 29 -6.16 -2.73 -0.10
CA GLY A 29 -5.97 -3.84 0.86
C GLY A 29 -6.10 -3.46 2.34
N GLY A 30 -6.37 -2.19 2.67
CA GLY A 30 -6.48 -1.73 4.07
C GLY A 30 -5.20 -1.12 4.65
N THR A 31 -4.21 -0.77 3.82
CA THR A 31 -2.97 -0.11 4.25
C THR A 31 -3.23 1.24 4.96
N THR A 32 -4.16 2.05 4.46
CA THR A 32 -4.57 3.31 5.11
C THR A 32 -5.21 3.08 6.48
N LEU A 33 -6.04 2.04 6.63
CA LEU A 33 -6.63 1.70 7.93
C LEU A 33 -5.54 1.31 8.94
N MET A 34 -4.62 0.42 8.56
CA MET A 34 -3.49 0.05 9.41
C MET A 34 -2.63 1.25 9.79
N TRP A 35 -2.37 2.15 8.83
CA TRP A 35 -1.64 3.39 9.07
C TRP A 35 -2.37 4.29 10.08
N GLN A 36 -3.69 4.46 9.96
CA GLN A 36 -4.51 5.21 10.90
C GLN A 36 -4.50 4.62 12.32
N LEU A 37 -4.52 3.28 12.44
CA LEU A 37 -4.42 2.60 13.73
C LEU A 37 -3.04 2.81 14.36
N LEU A 38 -1.96 2.52 13.63
CA LEU A 38 -0.59 2.62 14.16
C LEU A 38 -0.17 4.07 14.47
N ARG A 39 -0.54 5.05 13.65
CA ARG A 39 -0.20 6.46 13.92
C ARG A 39 -0.88 7.04 15.15
N SER A 40 -1.97 6.42 15.63
CA SER A 40 -2.62 6.84 16.87
C SER A 40 -1.81 6.46 18.12
N HIS A 41 -0.82 5.59 17.97
CA HIS A 41 0.02 5.15 19.07
C HIS A 41 0.97 6.28 19.52
N PRO A 42 1.07 6.59 20.83
CA PRO A 42 1.88 7.71 21.31
C PRO A 42 3.38 7.60 20.99
N ALA A 43 3.94 6.40 20.83
CA ALA A 43 5.35 6.25 20.45
C ALA A 43 5.64 6.42 18.95
N VAL A 44 4.60 6.58 18.11
CA VAL A 44 4.72 6.55 16.65
C VAL A 44 4.59 7.96 16.07
N GLY A 45 5.59 8.38 15.30
CA GLY A 45 5.55 9.56 14.44
C GLY A 45 5.19 9.15 13.02
N SER A 46 4.16 9.76 12.45
CA SER A 46 3.75 9.53 11.05
C SER A 46 3.77 10.83 10.26
N PHE A 47 3.62 10.72 8.93
CA PHE A 47 3.24 11.87 8.11
C PHE A 47 1.91 12.47 8.59
N PRO A 48 1.67 13.79 8.38
CA PRO A 48 0.39 14.40 8.70
C PRO A 48 -0.72 13.87 7.78
N GLU A 49 -1.94 13.84 8.30
CA GLU A 49 -3.13 13.59 7.48
C GLU A 49 -3.54 14.88 6.78
N ARG A 50 -3.75 14.83 5.47
CA ARG A 50 -4.31 15.94 4.71
C ARG A 50 -5.38 15.41 3.78
N VAL A 51 -6.51 16.08 3.79
CA VAL A 51 -7.77 15.63 3.15
C VAL A 51 -7.75 15.81 1.63
N ALA A 52 -6.79 16.55 1.09
CA ALA A 52 -6.74 16.97 -0.32
C ALA A 52 -5.54 16.41 -1.11
N SER A 53 -4.72 15.53 -0.54
CA SER A 53 -3.52 14.98 -1.18
C SER A 53 -3.08 13.69 -0.51
N ASP A 54 -2.49 12.77 -1.29
CA ASP A 54 -2.03 11.44 -0.85
C ASP A 54 -0.78 11.48 0.06
N PHE A 55 -0.62 12.50 0.91
CA PHE A 55 0.50 12.62 1.87
C PHE A 55 0.56 11.52 2.94
N SER A 56 -0.40 10.59 2.92
CA SER A 56 -0.29 9.33 3.66
C SER A 56 0.61 8.31 2.96
N GLU A 57 1.12 8.59 1.74
CA GLU A 57 2.06 7.75 1.01
C GLU A 57 3.46 8.34 0.93
N GLY A 58 4.44 7.59 1.45
CA GLY A 58 5.85 7.98 1.44
C GLY A 58 6.38 8.18 0.02
N SER A 59 5.90 7.41 -0.95
CA SER A 59 6.29 7.51 -2.37
C SER A 59 6.08 8.89 -2.98
N PHE A 60 5.07 9.64 -2.55
CA PHE A 60 4.77 11.00 -3.05
C PHE A 60 5.52 12.11 -2.29
N LEU A 61 6.24 11.74 -1.23
CA LEU A 61 6.97 12.66 -0.35
C LEU A 61 8.48 12.67 -0.60
N GLN A 62 8.93 12.09 -1.71
CA GLN A 62 10.33 11.79 -1.96
C GLN A 62 10.63 11.69 -3.47
N THR A 63 11.91 11.67 -3.83
CA THR A 63 12.37 11.64 -5.24
C THR A 63 13.38 10.51 -5.54
N VAL A 64 13.56 9.57 -4.62
CA VAL A 64 14.54 8.48 -4.69
C VAL A 64 13.91 7.23 -5.33
N LEU A 65 12.81 6.74 -4.76
CA LEU A 65 12.08 5.56 -5.20
C LEU A 65 11.06 5.94 -6.29
N PRO A 66 10.87 5.10 -7.31
CA PRO A 66 9.84 5.34 -8.32
C PRO A 66 8.44 5.14 -7.74
N THR A 67 7.45 5.88 -8.26
CA THR A 67 6.03 5.65 -7.95
C THR A 67 5.42 4.52 -8.76
N PHE A 68 6.18 3.92 -9.68
CA PHE A 68 5.71 2.92 -10.65
C PHE A 68 4.50 3.37 -11.47
N GLY A 69 4.38 4.68 -11.72
CA GLY A 69 3.26 5.30 -12.42
C GLY A 69 1.99 5.48 -11.57
N VAL A 70 2.00 5.08 -10.30
CA VAL A 70 0.91 5.39 -9.37
C VAL A 70 0.82 6.91 -9.21
N GLY A 71 -0.40 7.45 -9.29
CA GLY A 71 -0.69 8.89 -9.24
C GLY A 71 -0.72 9.58 -10.62
N ASN A 72 -0.28 8.90 -11.68
CA ASN A 72 -0.26 9.44 -13.04
C ASN A 72 -1.25 8.74 -13.99
N GLU A 73 -2.25 8.03 -13.46
CA GLU A 73 -3.11 7.16 -14.26
C GLU A 73 -3.92 7.92 -15.32
N LEU A 74 -4.40 9.13 -15.00
CA LEU A 74 -5.17 9.96 -15.95
C LEU A 74 -4.29 10.44 -17.12
N GLN A 75 -3.03 10.77 -16.83
CA GLN A 75 -2.05 11.19 -17.83
C GLN A 75 -1.55 10.03 -18.70
N MET A 76 -1.51 8.81 -18.15
CA MET A 76 -1.08 7.60 -18.88
C MET A 76 -2.15 7.03 -19.84
N GLY A 77 -3.39 7.50 -19.75
CA GLY A 77 -4.52 7.06 -20.58
C GLY A 77 -5.04 5.66 -20.24
N SER A 78 -6.26 5.34 -20.70
CA SER A 78 -6.86 4.01 -20.55
C SER A 78 -6.27 3.02 -21.56
N GLY A 79 -5.12 2.42 -21.25
CA GLY A 79 -4.53 1.41 -22.13
C GLY A 79 -5.14 0.03 -21.89
N GLY A 80 -5.44 -0.74 -22.93
CA GLY A 80 -5.83 -2.16 -22.83
C GLY A 80 -4.68 -3.06 -22.32
N VAL A 81 -4.67 -4.33 -22.72
CA VAL A 81 -3.60 -5.31 -22.39
C VAL A 81 -2.19 -4.90 -22.87
N ASN A 82 -2.08 -3.86 -23.70
CA ASN A 82 -0.81 -3.30 -24.19
C ASN A 82 -0.40 -1.99 -23.47
N ALA A 83 -1.11 -1.55 -22.43
CA ALA A 83 -0.66 -0.38 -21.67
C ALA A 83 0.69 -0.65 -21.01
N LYS A 84 1.44 0.42 -20.72
CA LYS A 84 2.64 0.31 -19.90
C LYS A 84 2.28 -0.40 -18.58
N PRO A 85 3.13 -1.33 -18.09
CA PRO A 85 2.86 -2.09 -16.87
C PRO A 85 3.09 -1.22 -15.62
N MET A 86 2.41 -0.08 -15.54
CA MET A 86 2.57 0.96 -14.54
C MET A 86 1.19 1.46 -14.09
N GLY A 87 1.15 2.04 -12.89
CA GLY A 87 -0.07 2.55 -12.26
C GLY A 87 -0.89 1.49 -11.52
N LEU A 88 -1.98 1.95 -10.91
CA LEU A 88 -2.90 1.14 -10.14
C LEU A 88 -3.37 -0.12 -10.89
N GLY A 89 -3.22 -1.28 -10.23
CA GLY A 89 -3.61 -2.58 -10.77
C GLY A 89 -2.66 -3.16 -11.83
N ARG A 90 -1.52 -2.52 -12.11
CA ARG A 90 -0.57 -2.96 -13.16
C ARG A 90 0.90 -2.91 -12.77
N TYR A 91 1.28 -2.08 -11.80
CA TYR A 91 2.68 -1.86 -11.42
C TYR A 91 3.47 -3.16 -11.19
N ALA A 92 2.84 -4.20 -10.63
CA ALA A 92 3.51 -5.48 -10.38
C ALA A 92 3.85 -6.28 -11.64
N PHE A 93 3.36 -5.88 -12.82
CA PHE A 93 3.72 -6.48 -14.10
C PHE A 93 5.01 -5.92 -14.68
N SER A 94 5.49 -4.78 -14.16
CA SER A 94 6.75 -4.19 -14.62
C SER A 94 7.92 -5.09 -14.19
N PRO A 95 8.86 -5.42 -15.09
CA PRO A 95 10.08 -6.13 -14.70
C PRO A 95 10.93 -5.33 -13.71
N ASP A 96 10.80 -4.00 -13.71
CA ASP A 96 11.59 -3.10 -12.88
C ASP A 96 10.93 -2.78 -11.54
N ALA A 97 9.74 -3.35 -11.26
CA ALA A 97 9.02 -3.07 -10.02
C ALA A 97 9.59 -3.79 -8.79
N HIS A 98 10.26 -4.93 -8.98
CA HIS A 98 10.90 -5.67 -7.89
C HIS A 98 12.30 -5.12 -7.65
N MET A 99 12.46 -4.35 -6.57
CA MET A 99 13.73 -3.68 -6.23
C MET A 99 14.27 -4.26 -4.92
N THR A 100 15.43 -4.91 -5.00
CA THR A 100 16.08 -5.56 -3.85
C THR A 100 17.26 -4.74 -3.32
N GLU A 101 17.93 -5.24 -2.28
CA GLU A 101 19.16 -4.66 -1.74
C GLU A 101 20.32 -4.58 -2.75
N THR A 102 20.26 -5.30 -3.88
CA THR A 102 21.27 -5.22 -4.95
C THR A 102 20.95 -4.13 -5.98
N HIS A 103 19.85 -3.40 -5.83
CA HIS A 103 19.45 -2.36 -6.77
C HIS A 103 20.42 -1.17 -6.75
N ALA A 104 20.65 -0.52 -7.89
CA ALA A 104 21.58 0.61 -8.02
C ALA A 104 21.22 1.83 -7.16
N LEU A 105 19.97 1.91 -6.70
CA LEU A 105 19.51 2.95 -5.77
C LEU A 105 19.95 2.72 -4.32
N ASN A 106 20.45 1.53 -3.97
CA ASN A 106 20.98 1.23 -2.65
C ASN A 106 22.33 1.94 -2.42
N THR A 107 22.27 3.25 -2.18
CA THR A 107 23.43 4.07 -1.89
C THR A 107 23.18 4.88 -0.62
N ARG A 108 24.26 5.20 0.11
CA ARG A 108 24.17 6.05 1.30
C ARG A 108 23.63 7.44 0.98
N ALA A 109 23.96 7.98 -0.20
CA ALA A 109 23.43 9.27 -0.67
C ALA A 109 21.91 9.23 -0.86
N ASN A 110 21.38 8.17 -1.48
CA ASN A 110 19.94 8.00 -1.65
C ASN A 110 19.21 7.76 -0.33
N SER A 111 19.80 7.00 0.60
CA SER A 111 19.22 6.84 1.94
C SER A 111 19.13 8.18 2.67
N ARG A 112 20.22 8.97 2.66
CA ARG A 112 20.23 10.33 3.23
C ARG A 112 19.16 11.21 2.61
N GLN A 113 19.02 11.19 1.28
CA GLN A 113 18.01 11.97 0.58
C GLN A 113 16.60 11.56 0.96
N LEU A 114 16.32 10.25 0.99
CA LEU A 114 15.03 9.70 1.37
C LEU A 114 14.64 10.10 2.80
N LEU A 115 15.54 9.90 3.78
CA LEU A 115 15.31 10.27 5.18
C LEU A 115 15.18 11.78 5.38
N SER A 116 15.92 12.59 4.63
CA SER A 116 15.80 14.06 4.69
C SER A 116 14.44 14.52 4.19
N GLN A 117 13.98 13.98 3.06
CA GLN A 117 12.68 14.30 2.47
C GLN A 117 11.53 13.85 3.36
N TRP A 118 11.55 12.60 3.84
CA TRP A 118 10.54 12.11 4.78
C TRP A 118 10.61 12.78 6.15
N GLY A 119 11.80 13.10 6.64
CA GLY A 119 12.05 13.78 7.91
C GLY A 119 11.39 15.15 8.01
N TYR A 120 11.17 15.83 6.87
CA TYR A 120 10.39 17.07 6.83
C TYR A 120 8.92 16.87 7.22
N PHE A 121 8.36 15.69 6.93
CA PHE A 121 6.94 15.38 7.16
C PHE A 121 6.70 14.57 8.44
N TRP A 122 7.69 13.84 8.94
CA TRP A 122 7.55 13.08 10.17
C TRP A 122 7.53 13.96 11.42
N ASN A 123 6.81 13.48 12.45
CA ASN A 123 7.09 13.89 13.81
C ASN A 123 8.30 13.13 14.37
N THR A 124 9.50 13.67 14.15
CA THR A 124 10.78 13.07 14.58
C THR A 124 11.07 13.21 16.07
N SER A 125 10.15 13.79 16.86
CA SER A 125 10.24 13.69 18.34
C SER A 125 9.84 12.31 18.87
N ARG A 126 9.25 11.46 18.01
CA ARG A 126 8.80 10.11 18.36
C ARG A 126 9.87 9.08 17.97
N PRO A 127 10.13 8.07 18.81
CA PRO A 127 11.21 7.10 18.58
C PRO A 127 10.92 6.10 17.45
N VAL A 128 9.66 5.99 17.00
CA VAL A 128 9.27 5.08 15.92
C VAL A 128 8.63 5.86 14.79
N LEU A 129 9.18 5.77 13.59
CA LEU A 129 8.73 6.50 12.41
C LEU A 129 7.96 5.57 11.46
N LEU A 130 6.74 5.98 11.12
CA LEU A 130 5.81 5.21 10.33
C LEU A 130 5.73 5.75 8.90
N GLU A 131 6.00 4.87 7.97
CA GLU A 131 5.83 5.02 6.54
C GLU A 131 4.70 4.08 6.09
N LYS A 132 3.90 4.52 5.12
CA LYS A 132 2.97 3.66 4.39
C LYS A 132 3.13 3.96 2.92
N THR A 133 3.37 2.96 2.10
CA THR A 133 3.22 3.03 0.65
C THR A 133 2.84 1.62 0.19
N PRO A 134 1.65 1.39 -0.42
CA PRO A 134 1.23 0.04 -0.79
C PRO A 134 2.25 -0.68 -1.68
N THR A 135 2.85 0.02 -2.65
CA THR A 135 3.87 -0.56 -3.55
C THR A 135 5.14 -1.01 -2.86
N ASP A 136 5.39 -0.63 -1.60
CA ASP A 136 6.60 -1.00 -0.88
C ASP A 136 6.69 -2.50 -0.59
N MET A 137 5.61 -3.25 -0.81
CA MET A 137 5.67 -4.71 -0.87
C MET A 137 6.59 -5.25 -1.98
N LEU A 138 6.91 -4.45 -3.01
CA LEU A 138 7.81 -4.82 -4.11
C LEU A 138 9.22 -4.23 -3.97
N THR A 139 9.42 -3.27 -3.05
CA THR A 139 10.69 -2.56 -2.83
C THR A 139 11.23 -2.79 -1.41
N SER A 140 10.55 -3.60 -0.60
CA SER A 140 10.83 -3.82 0.83
C SER A 140 12.28 -4.18 1.12
N ARG A 141 12.90 -5.00 0.27
CA ARG A 141 14.31 -5.37 0.38
C ARG A 141 15.27 -4.20 0.15
N LEU A 142 15.02 -3.38 -0.87
CA LEU A 142 15.75 -2.12 -1.08
C LEU A 142 15.52 -1.16 0.09
N LEU A 143 14.29 -0.99 0.54
CA LEU A 143 13.94 -0.12 1.67
C LEU A 143 14.63 -0.56 2.97
N GLN A 144 14.69 -1.87 3.24
CA GLN A 144 15.43 -2.39 4.38
C GLN A 144 16.91 -2.01 4.30
N ALA A 145 17.52 -2.08 3.11
CA ALA A 145 18.91 -1.71 2.92
C ALA A 145 19.14 -0.20 3.09
N LEU A 146 18.22 0.63 2.61
CA LEU A 146 18.28 2.09 2.76
C LEU A 146 18.08 2.54 4.21
N LEU A 147 17.08 1.99 4.91
CA LEU A 147 16.66 2.44 6.24
C LEU A 147 17.40 1.75 7.39
N SER A 148 17.99 0.57 7.15
CA SER A 148 18.71 -0.22 8.15
C SER A 148 20.05 -0.74 7.63
N PRO A 149 21.00 0.14 7.23
CA PRO A 149 22.32 -0.29 6.78
C PRO A 149 23.05 -1.06 7.90
N PRO A 150 23.77 -2.15 7.58
CA PRO A 150 24.56 -2.88 8.58
C PRO A 150 25.50 -1.96 9.36
N PRO A 151 25.67 -2.14 10.68
CA PRO A 151 25.17 -3.27 11.50
C PRO A 151 23.76 -3.08 12.10
N ARG A 152 23.03 -2.01 11.74
CA ARG A 152 21.77 -1.64 12.40
C ARG A 152 20.59 -2.47 11.86
N GLN A 153 19.72 -2.98 12.73
CA GLN A 153 18.47 -3.67 12.35
C GLN A 153 17.28 -2.95 12.99
N GLN A 154 16.57 -2.10 12.24
CA GLN A 154 15.54 -1.25 12.84
C GLN A 154 14.26 -1.05 11.99
N THR A 155 14.17 -1.67 10.82
CA THR A 155 12.96 -1.60 9.98
C THR A 155 12.08 -2.83 10.18
N SER A 156 10.83 -2.60 10.59
CA SER A 156 9.79 -3.63 10.69
C SER A 156 8.75 -3.41 9.58
N PHE A 157 8.39 -4.48 8.87
CA PHE A 157 7.42 -4.43 7.78
C PHE A 157 6.09 -5.05 8.20
N VAL A 158 5.00 -4.33 7.93
CA VAL A 158 3.62 -4.80 8.12
C VAL A 158 2.95 -4.84 6.75
N PHE A 159 2.75 -6.04 6.22
CA PHE A 159 2.13 -6.23 4.90
C PHE A 159 0.65 -6.58 5.04
N LEU A 160 -0.20 -5.76 4.43
CA LEU A 160 -1.62 -6.03 4.36
C LEU A 160 -1.91 -6.96 3.19
N THR A 161 -2.87 -7.84 3.40
CA THR A 161 -3.51 -8.59 2.34
C THR A 161 -5.03 -8.56 2.54
N ARG A 162 -5.77 -8.76 1.46
CA ARG A 162 -7.24 -8.77 1.45
C ARG A 162 -7.69 -9.66 0.30
N HIS A 163 -8.90 -10.21 0.39
CA HIS A 163 -9.46 -11.07 -0.64
C HIS A 163 -9.27 -10.47 -2.05
N PRO A 164 -8.71 -11.22 -3.02
CA PRO A 164 -8.33 -10.70 -4.34
C PRO A 164 -9.51 -10.09 -5.11
N LEU A 165 -10.73 -10.64 -4.98
CA LEU A 165 -11.92 -10.08 -5.63
C LEU A 165 -12.36 -8.76 -5.00
N ALA A 166 -12.23 -8.59 -3.67
CA ALA A 166 -12.53 -7.32 -3.00
C ALA A 166 -11.57 -6.23 -3.47
N VAL A 167 -10.27 -6.55 -3.53
CA VAL A 167 -9.25 -5.63 -4.04
C VAL A 167 -9.54 -5.25 -5.49
N ALA A 168 -9.87 -6.21 -6.35
CA ALA A 168 -10.19 -5.95 -7.76
C ALA A 168 -11.39 -5.01 -7.91
N LEU A 169 -12.52 -5.31 -7.26
CA LEU A 169 -13.71 -4.47 -7.33
C LEU A 169 -13.51 -3.08 -6.72
N ALA A 170 -12.68 -2.98 -5.68
CA ALA A 170 -12.32 -1.71 -5.08
C ALA A 170 -11.49 -0.83 -6.03
N HIS A 171 -10.56 -1.42 -6.79
CA HIS A 171 -9.82 -0.70 -7.83
C HIS A 171 -10.78 -0.17 -8.90
N MET A 172 -11.74 -0.98 -9.37
CA MET A 172 -12.67 -0.59 -10.42
C MET A 172 -13.59 0.60 -10.07
N ARG A 173 -13.62 1.07 -8.81
CA ARG A 173 -14.30 2.33 -8.48
C ARG A 173 -13.60 3.55 -9.08
N TRP A 174 -12.28 3.48 -9.20
CA TRP A 174 -11.45 4.54 -9.76
C TRP A 174 -11.61 4.58 -11.28
N PRO A 175 -11.92 5.75 -11.87
CA PRO A 175 -12.13 5.88 -13.32
C PRO A 175 -11.00 5.29 -14.15
N ALA A 176 -9.76 5.54 -13.74
CA ALA A 176 -8.54 5.00 -14.31
C ALA A 176 -8.45 3.45 -14.33
N CYS A 177 -9.19 2.75 -13.48
CA CYS A 177 -9.15 1.29 -13.37
C CYS A 177 -10.40 0.61 -13.92
N ARG A 178 -11.46 1.35 -14.29
CA ARG A 178 -12.75 0.80 -14.73
C ARG A 178 -12.67 -0.11 -15.96
N HIS A 179 -11.69 0.13 -16.83
CA HIS A 179 -11.48 -0.65 -18.05
C HIS A 179 -10.72 -1.97 -17.81
N GLN A 180 -10.15 -2.17 -16.62
CA GLN A 180 -9.43 -3.40 -16.28
C GLN A 180 -10.42 -4.51 -15.91
N SER A 181 -10.09 -5.76 -16.24
CA SER A 181 -10.90 -6.91 -15.87
C SER A 181 -10.59 -7.37 -14.44
N VAL A 182 -11.58 -7.97 -13.77
CA VAL A 182 -11.38 -8.59 -12.44
C VAL A 182 -10.24 -9.61 -12.48
N GLY A 183 -10.15 -10.42 -13.52
CA GLY A 183 -9.08 -11.41 -13.68
C GLY A 183 -7.69 -10.76 -13.81
N SER A 184 -7.56 -9.64 -14.52
CA SER A 184 -6.29 -8.90 -14.61
C SER A 184 -5.88 -8.32 -13.26
N LEU A 185 -6.82 -7.73 -12.52
CA LEU A 185 -6.56 -7.16 -11.20
C LEU A 185 -6.24 -8.26 -10.15
N ALA A 186 -6.90 -9.41 -10.24
CA ALA A 186 -6.60 -10.57 -9.40
C ALA A 186 -5.22 -11.17 -9.74
N LEU A 187 -4.84 -11.21 -11.03
CA LEU A 187 -3.49 -11.61 -11.43
C LEU A 187 -2.44 -10.62 -10.92
N HIS A 188 -2.70 -9.31 -11.00
CA HIS A 188 -1.83 -8.29 -10.42
C HIS A 188 -1.64 -8.51 -8.92
N TRP A 189 -2.74 -8.69 -8.19
CA TRP A 189 -2.71 -9.04 -6.76
C TRP A 189 -1.82 -10.26 -6.50
N LEU A 190 -2.02 -11.35 -7.26
CA LEU A 190 -1.27 -12.59 -7.08
C LEU A 190 0.23 -12.38 -7.33
N VAL A 191 0.59 -11.64 -8.37
CA VAL A 191 2.00 -11.37 -8.71
C VAL A 191 2.66 -10.56 -7.61
N SER A 192 2.00 -9.51 -7.08
CA SER A 192 2.55 -8.74 -5.96
C SER A 192 2.77 -9.58 -4.71
N HIS A 193 1.83 -10.48 -4.39
CA HIS A 193 1.95 -11.34 -3.22
C HIS A 193 3.00 -12.44 -3.40
N ARG A 194 3.26 -12.89 -4.64
CA ARG A 194 4.37 -13.81 -4.93
C ARG A 194 5.73 -13.14 -4.78
N VAL A 195 5.88 -11.88 -5.19
CA VAL A 195 7.10 -11.10 -4.93
C VAL A 195 7.32 -10.99 -3.41
N LEU A 196 6.28 -10.57 -2.68
CA LEU A 196 6.34 -10.49 -1.22
C LEU A 196 6.74 -11.82 -0.59
N ALA A 197 6.13 -12.93 -1.03
CA ALA A 197 6.44 -14.26 -0.53
C ALA A 197 7.92 -14.62 -0.74
N SER A 198 8.46 -14.36 -1.93
CA SER A 198 9.89 -14.56 -2.21
C SER A 198 10.79 -13.67 -1.36
N ASP A 199 10.35 -12.48 -0.99
CA ASP A 199 11.16 -11.51 -0.24
C ASP A 199 11.11 -11.70 1.28
N LEU A 200 10.05 -12.29 1.84
CA LEU A 200 9.90 -12.48 3.29
C LEU A 200 11.13 -13.13 3.98
N PRO A 201 11.76 -14.19 3.43
CA PRO A 201 12.98 -14.78 4.03
C PRO A 201 14.18 -13.83 4.09
N HIS A 202 14.18 -12.76 3.30
CA HIS A 202 15.25 -11.76 3.23
C HIS A 202 14.97 -10.53 4.11
N LEU A 203 13.76 -10.43 4.68
CA LEU A 203 13.37 -9.35 5.58
C LEU A 203 13.63 -9.77 7.03
N ARG A 204 14.31 -8.90 7.79
CA ARG A 204 14.71 -9.16 9.18
C ARG A 204 13.51 -9.20 10.13
N ALA A 205 12.51 -8.35 9.87
CA ALA A 205 11.29 -8.26 10.66
C ALA A 205 10.11 -7.95 9.75
N ALA A 206 9.30 -8.97 9.44
CA ALA A 206 8.11 -8.82 8.62
C ALA A 206 6.94 -9.67 9.14
N ARG A 207 5.74 -9.10 9.12
CA ARG A 207 4.47 -9.79 9.37
C ARG A 207 3.44 -9.45 8.31
N VAL A 208 2.53 -10.39 8.08
CA VAL A 208 1.39 -10.28 7.19
C VAL A 208 0.12 -10.19 8.02
N VAL A 209 -0.76 -9.26 7.68
CA VAL A 209 -2.06 -9.06 8.31
C VAL A 209 -3.14 -9.22 7.25
N ARG A 210 -4.06 -10.18 7.45
CA ARG A 210 -5.28 -10.26 6.64
C ARG A 210 -6.24 -9.18 7.09
N TYR A 211 -6.71 -8.38 6.14
CA TYR A 211 -7.69 -7.33 6.36
C TYR A 211 -8.94 -7.88 7.05
N GLU A 212 -9.37 -9.07 6.66
CA GLU A 212 -10.53 -9.77 7.20
C GLU A 212 -10.35 -10.11 8.70
N ASP A 213 -9.15 -10.52 9.11
CA ASP A 213 -8.87 -10.80 10.53
C ASP A 213 -8.81 -9.51 11.35
N LEU A 214 -8.17 -8.47 10.81
CA LEU A 214 -8.14 -7.14 11.42
C LEU A 214 -9.56 -6.55 11.57
N ALA A 215 -10.42 -6.70 10.57
CA ALA A 215 -11.79 -6.19 10.61
C ALA A 215 -12.69 -7.00 11.55
N ARG A 216 -12.42 -8.30 11.72
CA ARG A 216 -13.17 -9.19 12.63
C ARG A 216 -12.89 -8.87 14.09
N ASP A 217 -11.61 -8.79 14.47
CA ASP A 217 -11.19 -8.45 15.84
C ASP A 217 -10.03 -7.45 15.83
N PRO A 218 -10.32 -6.15 15.62
CA PRO A 218 -9.29 -5.12 15.55
C PRO A 218 -8.53 -4.95 16.86
N THR A 219 -9.17 -5.24 18.00
CA THR A 219 -8.55 -5.09 19.33
C THR A 219 -7.51 -6.17 19.56
N ALA A 220 -7.88 -7.45 19.40
CA ALA A 220 -6.93 -8.56 19.53
C ALA A 220 -5.80 -8.43 18.50
N CYS A 221 -6.16 -8.06 17.26
CA CYS A 221 -5.17 -7.94 16.21
C CYS A 221 -4.14 -6.85 16.47
N MET A 222 -4.58 -5.66 16.85
CA MET A 222 -3.66 -4.57 17.17
C MET A 222 -2.84 -4.86 18.42
N HIS A 223 -3.39 -5.57 19.42
CA HIS A 223 -2.64 -5.98 20.59
C HIS A 223 -1.47 -6.91 20.23
N GLU A 224 -1.71 -7.95 19.42
CA GLU A 224 -0.63 -8.82 18.92
C GLU A 224 0.42 -8.04 18.11
N LEU A 225 -0.04 -7.14 17.22
CA LEU A 225 0.85 -6.37 16.37
C LEU A 225 1.74 -5.41 17.18
N ILE A 226 1.20 -4.73 18.18
CA ILE A 226 1.93 -3.83 19.08
C ILE A 226 2.96 -4.60 19.90
N ALA A 227 2.60 -5.78 20.40
CA ALA A 227 3.50 -6.65 21.12
C ALA A 227 4.67 -7.11 20.23
N TRP A 228 4.39 -7.54 18.99
CA TRP A 228 5.43 -7.93 18.03
C TRP A 228 6.33 -6.74 17.63
N LEU A 229 5.73 -5.57 17.40
CA LEU A 229 6.47 -4.33 17.13
C LEU A 229 7.22 -3.81 18.36
N GLN A 230 7.04 -4.39 19.55
CA GLN A 230 7.65 -3.93 20.80
C GLN A 230 7.42 -2.43 21.01
N LEU A 231 6.19 -1.96 20.78
CA LEU A 231 5.82 -0.57 21.07
C LEU A 231 5.47 -0.45 22.57
N PRO A 232 5.91 0.63 23.25
CA PRO A 232 5.63 0.80 24.67
C PRO A 232 4.18 1.22 24.90
N GLY A 233 3.49 0.54 25.83
CA GLY A 233 2.11 0.85 26.18
C GLY A 233 1.09 0.24 25.22
N SER A 234 -0.09 0.83 25.16
CA SER A 234 -1.22 0.38 24.34
C SER A 234 -1.70 1.50 23.42
N LEU A 235 -2.56 1.15 22.45
CA LEU A 235 -3.33 2.17 21.73
C LEU A 235 -4.21 2.97 22.69
N PRO A 236 -4.55 4.22 22.32
CA PRO A 236 -5.64 4.94 22.96
C PRO A 236 -6.94 4.14 22.97
N VAL A 237 -7.75 4.32 24.01
CA VAL A 237 -9.05 3.66 24.14
C VAL A 237 -9.94 4.06 22.95
N HIS A 238 -10.77 3.13 22.47
CA HIS A 238 -11.71 3.31 21.36
C HIS A 238 -11.09 3.52 19.97
N THR A 239 -9.77 3.46 19.82
CA THR A 239 -9.13 3.51 18.49
C THR A 239 -9.67 2.40 17.58
N SER A 240 -9.77 1.17 18.11
CA SER A 240 -10.25 0.00 17.35
C SER A 240 -11.75 -0.01 17.09
N ASP A 241 -12.55 0.75 17.85
CA ASP A 241 -14.01 0.81 17.70
C ASP A 241 -14.42 1.50 16.38
N ARG A 242 -13.49 2.23 15.76
CA ARG A 242 -13.69 2.93 14.48
C ARG A 242 -13.55 2.02 13.26
N VAL A 243 -13.12 0.76 13.46
CA VAL A 243 -12.95 -0.19 12.37
C VAL A 243 -14.32 -0.73 11.96
N GLU A 244 -14.76 -0.37 10.75
CA GLU A 244 -15.98 -0.90 10.16
C GLU A 244 -15.85 -2.42 9.99
N ARG A 245 -16.79 -3.16 10.59
CA ARG A 245 -16.88 -4.61 10.46
C ARG A 245 -17.52 -4.96 9.12
N ASP A 246 -17.05 -6.03 8.49
CA ASP A 246 -17.62 -6.59 7.25
C ASP A 246 -17.63 -5.64 6.02
N THR A 247 -16.53 -4.92 5.78
CA THR A 247 -16.46 -4.05 4.59
C THR A 247 -16.37 -4.81 3.26
N ASN A 248 -16.23 -6.14 3.29
CA ASN A 248 -16.23 -6.99 2.09
C ASN A 248 -17.65 -7.23 1.56
N ALA A 249 -18.69 -7.24 2.40
CA ALA A 249 -20.06 -7.54 1.98
C ALA A 249 -20.55 -6.72 0.77
N LYS A 250 -20.18 -5.43 0.67
CA LYS A 250 -20.53 -4.60 -0.50
C LYS A 250 -19.88 -5.08 -1.80
N TYR A 251 -18.63 -5.53 -1.73
CA TYR A 251 -17.91 -6.09 -2.86
C TYR A 251 -18.45 -7.48 -3.21
N GLU A 252 -18.80 -8.28 -2.20
CA GLU A 252 -19.44 -9.58 -2.40
C GLU A 252 -20.75 -9.43 -3.16
N ARG A 253 -21.68 -8.62 -2.64
CA ARG A 253 -22.96 -8.33 -3.32
C ARG A 253 -22.73 -7.90 -4.77
N ARG A 254 -21.85 -6.92 -4.99
CA ARG A 254 -21.52 -6.42 -6.33
C ARG A 254 -20.97 -7.52 -7.24
N TYR A 255 -20.06 -8.36 -6.74
CA TYR A 255 -19.51 -9.46 -7.54
C TYR A 255 -20.61 -10.43 -7.99
N CYS A 256 -21.49 -10.79 -7.07
CA CYS A 256 -22.57 -11.73 -7.34
C CYS A 256 -23.58 -11.15 -8.34
N THR A 257 -23.95 -9.88 -8.19
CA THR A 257 -24.96 -9.23 -9.04
C THR A 257 -24.42 -8.78 -10.39
N GLU A 258 -23.15 -8.37 -10.49
CA GLU A 258 -22.60 -7.79 -11.73
C GLU A 258 -21.66 -8.74 -12.48
N HIS A 259 -20.99 -9.65 -11.78
CA HIS A 259 -19.93 -10.51 -12.33
C HIS A 259 -20.26 -12.01 -12.31
N LEU A 260 -21.45 -12.39 -11.83
CA LEU A 260 -21.96 -13.77 -11.88
C LEU A 260 -23.41 -13.90 -12.39
N ALA A 261 -24.02 -12.79 -12.85
CA ALA A 261 -25.42 -12.76 -13.26
C ALA A 261 -25.74 -13.68 -14.45
N SER A 262 -24.87 -13.71 -15.47
CA SER A 262 -25.08 -14.50 -16.68
C SER A 262 -24.26 -15.80 -16.71
N ALA A 263 -24.70 -16.79 -17.50
CA ALA A 263 -23.97 -18.04 -17.71
C ALA A 263 -22.57 -17.80 -18.31
N ARG A 264 -22.43 -16.77 -19.15
CA ARG A 264 -21.13 -16.35 -19.69
C ARG A 264 -20.20 -15.87 -18.58
N GLN A 265 -20.68 -14.97 -17.71
CA GLN A 265 -19.89 -14.42 -16.61
C GLN A 265 -19.50 -15.50 -15.59
N ARG A 266 -20.40 -16.45 -15.29
CA ARG A 266 -20.06 -17.62 -14.45
C ARG A 266 -18.96 -18.48 -15.08
N ARG A 267 -19.01 -18.73 -16.39
CA ARG A 267 -17.92 -19.43 -17.10
C ARG A 267 -16.61 -18.65 -17.07
N GLU A 268 -16.64 -17.33 -17.23
CA GLU A 268 -15.46 -16.46 -17.13
C GLU A 268 -14.85 -16.50 -15.73
N HIS A 269 -15.67 -16.46 -14.68
CA HIS A 269 -15.25 -16.64 -13.29
C HIS A 269 -14.58 -18.01 -13.08
N CYS A 270 -15.18 -19.09 -13.59
CA CYS A 270 -14.60 -20.42 -13.45
C CYS A 270 -13.28 -20.60 -14.20
N ALA A 271 -13.17 -20.05 -15.42
CA ALA A 271 -11.91 -20.03 -16.16
C ALA A 271 -10.82 -19.20 -15.44
N MET A 272 -11.19 -18.11 -14.77
CA MET A 272 -10.29 -17.31 -13.94
C MET A 272 -9.84 -18.08 -12.70
N GLY A 273 -10.77 -18.69 -11.96
CA GLY A 273 -10.46 -19.50 -10.79
C GLY A 273 -9.55 -20.68 -11.16
N ALA A 274 -9.85 -21.41 -12.24
CA ALA A 274 -9.01 -22.49 -12.73
C ALA A 274 -7.58 -22.03 -13.09
N ALA A 275 -7.41 -20.79 -13.56
CA ALA A 275 -6.10 -20.22 -13.88
C ALA A 275 -5.32 -19.74 -12.65
N LEU A 276 -5.98 -19.15 -11.65
CA LEU A 276 -5.31 -18.41 -10.56
C LEU A 276 -5.37 -19.12 -9.20
N GLN A 277 -6.44 -19.86 -8.89
CA GLN A 277 -6.66 -20.44 -7.57
C GLN A 277 -5.50 -21.33 -7.09
N PRO A 278 -4.90 -22.22 -7.92
CA PRO A 278 -3.78 -23.04 -7.45
C PRO A 278 -2.59 -22.23 -6.94
N ALA A 279 -2.33 -21.06 -7.55
CA ALA A 279 -1.25 -20.18 -7.13
C ALA A 279 -1.63 -19.32 -5.92
N ILE A 280 -2.89 -18.91 -5.81
CA ILE A 280 -3.43 -18.20 -4.64
C ILE A 280 -3.39 -19.10 -3.41
N ALA A 281 -3.84 -20.36 -3.53
CA ALA A 281 -3.84 -21.33 -2.44
C ALA A 281 -2.43 -21.57 -1.86
N ARG A 282 -1.40 -21.59 -2.71
CA ARG A 282 0.01 -21.74 -2.29
C ARG A 282 0.52 -20.59 -1.43
N LEU A 283 -0.11 -19.42 -1.46
CA LEU A 283 0.24 -18.33 -0.55
C LEU A 283 -0.16 -18.62 0.91
N GLY A 284 -1.01 -19.64 1.15
CA GLY A 284 -1.39 -20.04 2.50
C GLY A 284 -2.28 -19.03 3.24
N LEU A 285 -2.90 -18.08 2.53
CA LEU A 285 -3.73 -17.02 3.11
C LEU A 285 -5.19 -17.43 3.35
N GLY A 286 -5.60 -18.60 2.84
CA GLY A 286 -6.96 -19.12 2.95
C GLY A 286 -7.97 -18.49 2.00
N TYR A 287 -7.55 -17.65 1.05
CA TYR A 287 -8.45 -17.09 0.04
C TYR A 287 -8.84 -18.13 -1.00
N ASP A 288 -10.14 -18.15 -1.33
CA ASP A 288 -10.72 -19.06 -2.30
C ASP A 288 -11.55 -18.29 -3.31
N LEU A 289 -11.13 -18.34 -4.58
CA LEU A 289 -11.88 -17.77 -5.68
C LEU A 289 -13.11 -18.59 -6.04
N HIS A 290 -13.18 -19.89 -5.72
CA HIS A 290 -14.26 -20.78 -6.13
C HIS A 290 -15.38 -20.89 -5.10
N ALA A 291 -15.07 -20.76 -3.81
CA ALA A 291 -16.06 -20.91 -2.76
C ALA A 291 -16.84 -19.63 -2.51
N ALA A 292 -18.16 -19.73 -2.60
CA ALA A 292 -19.06 -18.80 -1.97
C ALA A 292 -19.25 -19.19 -0.49
N GLY A 293 -18.79 -18.34 0.44
CA GLY A 293 -19.11 -18.46 1.86
C GLY A 293 -18.11 -19.20 2.75
N SER A 294 -16.80 -19.16 2.47
CA SER A 294 -15.81 -19.42 3.52
C SER A 294 -15.72 -18.22 4.48
N GLU A 295 -15.20 -18.42 5.70
CA GLU A 295 -15.01 -17.36 6.72
C GLU A 295 -14.18 -16.15 6.21
N HIS A 296 -13.51 -16.30 5.05
CA HIS A 296 -12.70 -15.31 4.36
C HIS A 296 -13.00 -15.24 2.85
N GLY A 297 -14.18 -15.69 2.39
CA GLY A 297 -14.54 -15.82 0.96
C GLY A 297 -15.79 -15.03 0.55
N PHE A 298 -16.01 -14.88 -0.76
CA PHE A 298 -17.12 -14.10 -1.32
C PHE A 298 -18.42 -14.89 -1.33
N SER A 299 -19.29 -14.73 -0.34
CA SER A 299 -20.53 -15.50 -0.22
C SER A 299 -21.62 -14.97 -1.16
N CYS A 300 -21.66 -15.46 -2.39
CA CYS A 300 -22.85 -15.31 -3.21
C CYS A 300 -23.95 -16.20 -2.66
N LEU A 301 -25.00 -15.60 -2.10
CA LEU A 301 -26.20 -16.28 -1.61
C LEU A 301 -26.55 -17.45 -2.55
N ALA A 302 -26.69 -18.63 -1.94
CA ALA A 302 -26.76 -19.95 -2.54
C ALA A 302 -27.84 -20.16 -3.62
N THR A 303 -28.61 -19.14 -3.98
CA THR A 303 -29.63 -19.20 -5.04
C THR A 303 -29.06 -19.11 -6.45
N HIS A 304 -27.87 -18.55 -6.69
CA HIS A 304 -27.28 -18.43 -8.04
C HIS A 304 -26.06 -19.32 -8.32
N LEU A 305 -25.48 -19.92 -7.28
CA LEU A 305 -24.48 -20.99 -7.36
C LEU A 305 -25.02 -22.18 -6.56
N HIS A 306 -26.15 -22.74 -7.00
CA HIS A 306 -26.67 -23.95 -6.38
C HIS A 306 -25.64 -25.08 -6.56
N SER A 307 -25.01 -25.45 -5.44
CA SER A 307 -24.64 -26.82 -5.09
C SER A 307 -23.80 -27.60 -6.11
N ALA A 308 -22.70 -27.04 -6.59
CA ALA A 308 -21.46 -27.73 -6.96
C ALA A 308 -20.49 -26.63 -7.40
N GLY A 309 -19.20 -26.79 -7.14
CA GLY A 309 -18.20 -25.79 -7.52
C GLY A 309 -18.21 -25.46 -9.01
N CYS A 310 -17.40 -24.48 -9.39
CA CYS A 310 -17.17 -24.15 -10.79
C CYS A 310 -17.11 -25.39 -11.70
N GLU A 311 -17.98 -25.44 -12.71
CA GLU A 311 -17.93 -26.52 -13.70
C GLU A 311 -16.51 -26.59 -14.30
N PRO A 312 -16.01 -27.78 -14.70
CA PRO A 312 -14.72 -27.91 -15.36
C PRO A 312 -14.68 -27.08 -16.64
N VAL A 313 -13.99 -25.93 -16.59
CA VAL A 313 -13.76 -25.03 -17.72
C VAL A 313 -12.26 -24.90 -17.93
N ALA A 314 -11.84 -24.82 -19.21
CA ALA A 314 -10.45 -24.55 -19.53
C ALA A 314 -9.98 -23.24 -18.87
N PRO A 315 -8.76 -23.21 -18.29
CA PRO A 315 -8.28 -22.02 -17.62
C PRO A 315 -8.14 -20.87 -18.63
N ALA A 316 -8.38 -19.64 -18.17
CA ALA A 316 -8.26 -18.46 -19.02
C ALA A 316 -6.83 -18.32 -19.55
N ALA A 317 -6.60 -18.68 -20.82
CA ALA A 317 -5.26 -18.82 -21.40
C ALA A 317 -4.40 -17.55 -21.29
N ALA A 318 -5.02 -16.37 -21.34
CA ALA A 318 -4.30 -15.09 -21.14
C ALA A 318 -3.75 -14.95 -19.72
N LEU A 319 -4.52 -15.37 -18.70
CA LEU A 319 -4.09 -15.34 -17.29
C LEU A 319 -2.99 -16.38 -17.03
N VAL A 320 -3.13 -17.58 -17.61
CA VAL A 320 -2.10 -18.63 -17.53
C VAL A 320 -0.78 -18.12 -18.13
N ARG A 321 -0.80 -17.60 -19.36
CA ARG A 321 0.40 -17.04 -20.01
C ARG A 321 1.00 -15.90 -19.20
N GLY A 322 0.16 -15.00 -18.67
CA GLY A 322 0.61 -13.91 -17.80
C GLY A 322 1.31 -14.42 -16.54
N LEU A 323 0.70 -15.36 -15.85
CA LEU A 323 1.27 -15.98 -14.65
C LEU A 323 2.59 -16.70 -14.94
N GLU A 324 2.67 -17.49 -16.01
CA GLU A 324 3.90 -18.20 -16.41
C GLU A 324 5.03 -17.23 -16.77
N MET A 325 4.72 -16.17 -17.51
CA MET A 325 5.69 -15.14 -17.90
C MET A 325 6.27 -14.44 -16.67
N LEU A 326 5.41 -14.05 -15.73
CA LEU A 326 5.81 -13.32 -14.52
C LEU A 326 6.49 -14.24 -13.50
N THR A 327 6.08 -15.51 -13.40
CA THR A 327 6.72 -16.49 -12.53
C THR A 327 8.17 -16.78 -12.93
N ARG A 328 8.45 -16.87 -14.23
CA ARG A 328 9.82 -17.11 -14.74
C ARG A 328 10.81 -16.04 -14.26
N ARG A 329 10.35 -14.81 -14.04
CA ARG A 329 11.18 -13.70 -13.54
C ARG A 329 11.55 -13.85 -12.06
N LEU A 330 10.66 -14.46 -11.25
CA LEU A 330 10.87 -14.67 -9.82
C LEU A 330 11.71 -15.91 -9.51
N SER A 331 11.89 -16.82 -10.47
CA SER A 331 12.45 -18.16 -10.25
C SER A 331 13.98 -18.24 -10.42
N SER A 332 14.70 -17.10 -10.40
CA SER A 332 16.17 -17.10 -10.46
C SER A 332 16.84 -17.58 -9.16
N GLY A 333 16.08 -17.73 -8.07
CA GLY A 333 16.48 -18.39 -6.82
C GLY A 333 15.57 -19.59 -6.54
N GLY A 334 16.15 -20.74 -6.22
CA GLY A 334 15.47 -22.04 -6.19
C GLY A 334 14.28 -22.18 -5.22
N GLY A 335 13.46 -23.19 -5.49
CA GLY A 335 12.30 -23.60 -4.69
C GLY A 335 11.03 -22.77 -4.93
N PRO A 336 9.83 -23.31 -4.65
CA PRO A 336 8.62 -22.50 -4.60
C PRO A 336 8.74 -21.45 -3.47
N PRO A 337 8.21 -20.22 -3.65
CA PRO A 337 8.24 -19.20 -2.60
C PRO A 337 7.49 -19.69 -1.36
N PRO A 338 7.90 -19.26 -0.15
CA PRO A 338 7.24 -19.66 1.09
C PRO A 338 5.77 -19.18 1.13
N ALA A 339 4.98 -19.78 2.00
CA ALA A 339 3.64 -19.30 2.27
C ALA A 339 3.69 -17.94 2.99
N LEU A 340 2.78 -17.04 2.65
CA LEU A 340 2.53 -15.79 3.39
C LEU A 340 1.73 -16.05 4.68
N GLY A 341 0.96 -17.14 4.71
CA GLY A 341 0.31 -17.64 5.93
C GLY A 341 1.27 -18.31 6.90
N GLY A 342 0.72 -18.89 7.97
CA GLY A 342 1.52 -19.60 8.98
C GLY A 342 2.29 -18.64 9.89
N GLU A 343 3.60 -18.79 9.98
CA GLU A 343 4.46 -18.06 10.94
C GLU A 343 4.52 -16.55 10.71
N HIS A 344 4.30 -16.11 9.48
CA HIS A 344 4.28 -14.68 9.13
C HIS A 344 2.93 -14.02 9.41
N LEU A 345 1.84 -14.79 9.55
CA LEU A 345 0.51 -14.27 9.82
C LEU A 345 0.38 -13.86 11.30
N ILE A 346 -0.20 -12.70 11.53
CA ILE A 346 -0.57 -12.20 12.86
C ILE A 346 -2.09 -12.03 12.95
N CYS A 347 -2.66 -12.10 14.16
CA CYS A 347 -4.10 -11.97 14.44
C CYS A 347 -5.03 -13.08 13.91
N GLY A 348 -4.48 -14.07 13.20
CA GLY A 348 -5.25 -15.08 12.46
C GLY A 348 -4.75 -16.51 12.66
N LYS A 349 -4.03 -16.78 13.76
CA LYS A 349 -3.64 -18.15 14.11
C LYS A 349 -4.90 -18.92 14.47
N VAL A 350 -5.32 -19.81 13.58
CA VAL A 350 -6.25 -20.90 13.93
C VAL A 350 -5.53 -21.71 15.00
N GLU A 351 -5.93 -21.56 16.27
CA GLU A 351 -5.63 -22.58 17.26
C GLU A 351 -6.23 -23.88 16.72
N GLN A 352 -5.39 -24.88 16.43
CA GLN A 352 -5.90 -26.23 16.23
C GLN A 352 -6.68 -26.58 17.51
N PRO A 353 -7.98 -26.91 17.44
CA PRO A 353 -8.72 -27.21 18.65
C PRO A 353 -8.10 -28.46 19.28
N GLN A 354 -7.50 -28.30 20.46
CA GLN A 354 -7.24 -29.44 21.33
C GLN A 354 -8.59 -30.15 21.59
N PRO A 355 -8.65 -31.48 21.55
CA PRO A 355 -9.89 -32.21 21.77
C PRO A 355 -10.24 -32.14 23.26
N GLN A 356 -10.91 -31.06 23.67
CA GLN A 356 -11.55 -30.99 24.98
C GLN A 356 -13.01 -31.42 24.82
N THR A 357 -13.23 -32.69 25.15
CA THR A 357 -14.54 -33.26 25.43
C THR A 357 -15.31 -32.37 26.42
N ARG A 358 -16.49 -31.86 26.06
CA ARG A 358 -17.59 -31.64 27.02
C ARG A 358 -18.96 -31.32 26.37
N HIS A 359 -19.89 -32.22 26.70
CA HIS A 359 -21.29 -32.04 27.09
C HIS A 359 -22.23 -31.07 26.35
N ARG A 360 -23.28 -31.68 25.79
CA ARG A 360 -24.54 -31.07 25.33
C ARG A 360 -25.20 -30.21 26.42
N GLY A 361 -25.57 -28.98 26.07
CA GLY A 361 -26.46 -28.09 26.83
C GLY A 361 -27.21 -27.14 25.90
N ARG A 362 -28.52 -26.98 26.14
CA ARG A 362 -29.59 -26.46 25.27
C ARG A 362 -29.45 -25.01 24.76
N ARG A 363 -29.99 -24.79 23.56
CA ARG A 363 -30.38 -23.50 22.95
C ARG A 363 -31.57 -22.86 23.68
N SER A 364 -31.65 -21.54 23.65
CA SER A 364 -32.92 -20.80 23.69
C SER A 364 -32.83 -19.54 22.82
N ASP A 365 -33.88 -19.37 22.02
CA ASP A 365 -34.12 -18.35 21.01
C ASP A 365 -34.32 -16.95 21.59
N HIS A 366 -33.92 -15.90 20.85
CA HIS A 366 -34.63 -14.61 20.76
C HIS A 366 -33.93 -13.70 19.72
N GLU A 367 -34.22 -13.93 18.45
CA GLU A 367 -34.20 -12.88 17.42
C GLU A 367 -35.65 -12.49 17.14
N HIS A 368 -35.92 -11.19 17.08
CA HIS A 368 -36.81 -10.53 16.11
C HIS A 368 -37.07 -9.10 16.58
N ARG A 369 -36.97 -8.15 15.64
CA ARG A 369 -37.51 -6.78 15.62
C ARG A 369 -36.51 -5.63 15.79
N ALA A 370 -35.90 -5.24 14.67
CA ALA A 370 -35.53 -3.84 14.39
C ALA A 370 -35.22 -3.64 12.88
N GLU A 371 -36.16 -3.98 11.99
CA GLU A 371 -36.12 -3.59 10.58
C GLU A 371 -37.35 -2.73 10.27
N SER A 372 -37.20 -1.39 10.32
CA SER A 372 -38.04 -0.42 9.60
C SER A 372 -37.64 1.04 9.88
N GLY A 373 -36.35 1.38 9.76
CA GLY A 373 -35.89 2.76 9.92
C GLY A 373 -34.50 3.10 9.35
N ALA A 374 -33.83 2.16 8.69
CA ALA A 374 -32.46 2.33 8.21
C ALA A 374 -32.35 2.80 6.74
N SER A 375 -33.45 2.80 5.97
CA SER A 375 -33.43 3.10 4.53
C SER A 375 -33.24 4.59 4.19
N ASP A 376 -33.59 5.50 5.10
CA ASP A 376 -33.66 6.93 4.75
C ASP A 376 -32.39 7.70 5.19
N HIS A 377 -31.57 7.10 6.06
CA HIS A 377 -30.28 7.66 6.47
C HIS A 377 -29.11 7.27 5.58
N GLU A 378 -29.19 6.14 4.84
CA GLU A 378 -28.12 5.71 3.91
C GLU A 378 -28.05 6.60 2.66
N HIS A 379 -29.18 6.96 2.05
CA HIS A 379 -29.18 7.81 0.85
C HIS A 379 -28.61 9.22 1.08
N ARG A 380 -28.71 9.76 2.30
CA ARG A 380 -28.18 11.08 2.64
C ARG A 380 -26.67 11.08 2.96
N ALA A 381 -26.13 9.94 3.38
CA ALA A 381 -24.70 9.73 3.54
C ALA A 381 -24.00 9.49 2.19
N GLU A 382 -24.69 8.82 1.25
CA GLU A 382 -24.19 8.57 -0.11
C GLU A 382 -24.05 9.86 -0.93
N SER A 383 -25.02 10.78 -0.87
CA SER A 383 -24.92 12.07 -1.55
C SER A 383 -23.84 12.97 -0.94
N GLY A 384 -23.67 12.92 0.39
CA GLY A 384 -22.64 13.71 1.08
C GLY A 384 -21.21 13.22 0.78
N ALA A 385 -21.01 11.91 0.62
CA ALA A 385 -19.71 11.34 0.27
C ALA A 385 -19.34 11.61 -1.20
N SER A 386 -20.29 11.52 -2.14
CA SER A 386 -20.05 11.86 -3.54
C SER A 386 -19.76 13.35 -3.75
N ASP A 387 -20.41 14.23 -2.99
CA ASP A 387 -20.20 15.67 -3.08
C ASP A 387 -18.84 16.09 -2.51
N HIS A 388 -18.37 15.41 -1.45
CA HIS A 388 -17.03 15.62 -0.91
C HIS A 388 -15.93 15.10 -1.84
N GLU A 389 -16.13 13.96 -2.51
CA GLU A 389 -15.18 13.42 -3.50
C GLU A 389 -15.11 14.30 -4.75
N HIS A 390 -16.23 14.76 -5.30
CA HIS A 390 -16.23 15.69 -6.44
C HIS A 390 -15.56 17.03 -6.14
N ARG A 391 -15.71 17.54 -4.90
CA ARG A 391 -15.06 18.79 -4.48
C ARG A 391 -13.55 18.65 -4.30
N ALA A 392 -13.08 17.45 -3.92
CA ALA A 392 -11.66 17.13 -3.88
C ALA A 392 -11.06 17.00 -5.29
N GLU A 393 -11.80 16.41 -6.23
CA GLU A 393 -11.40 16.32 -7.65
C GLU A 393 -11.32 17.69 -8.32
N SER A 394 -12.30 18.57 -8.12
CA SER A 394 -12.25 19.94 -8.67
C SER A 394 -11.14 20.79 -8.03
N GLY A 395 -10.88 20.60 -6.74
CA GLY A 395 -9.81 21.31 -6.04
C GLY A 395 -8.41 20.89 -6.48
N ALA A 396 -8.24 19.62 -6.85
CA ALA A 396 -6.98 19.11 -7.39
C ALA A 396 -6.71 19.65 -8.81
N SER A 397 -7.72 19.68 -9.69
CA SER A 397 -7.59 20.24 -11.04
C SER A 397 -7.29 21.75 -11.04
N ASP A 398 -7.89 22.52 -10.13
CA ASP A 398 -7.66 23.97 -10.03
C ASP A 398 -6.24 24.29 -9.51
N HIS A 399 -5.71 23.44 -8.64
CA HIS A 399 -4.35 23.58 -8.13
C HIS A 399 -3.28 23.21 -9.17
N GLU A 400 -3.55 22.21 -10.00
CA GLU A 400 -2.67 21.79 -11.09
C GLU A 400 -2.59 22.88 -12.18
N GLN A 401 -3.72 23.46 -12.57
CA GLN A 401 -3.76 24.61 -13.50
C GLN A 401 -3.01 25.83 -12.95
N ARG A 402 -3.10 26.11 -11.64
CA ARG A 402 -2.33 27.20 -11.02
C ARG A 402 -0.83 26.92 -10.98
N ALA A 403 -0.43 25.67 -10.74
CA ALA A 403 0.98 25.27 -10.75
C ALA A 403 1.58 25.38 -12.16
N GLU A 404 0.83 24.97 -13.20
CA GLU A 404 1.23 25.12 -14.60
C GLU A 404 1.35 26.61 -14.99
N SER A 405 0.38 27.45 -14.61
CA SER A 405 0.46 28.90 -14.89
C SER A 405 1.64 29.59 -14.16
N GLY A 406 1.95 29.15 -12.94
CA GLY A 406 3.08 29.67 -12.17
C GLY A 406 4.43 29.24 -12.73
N ALA A 407 4.50 28.03 -13.31
CA ALA A 407 5.68 27.53 -14.00
C ALA A 407 5.93 28.28 -15.31
N SER A 408 4.87 28.51 -16.12
CA SER A 408 4.99 29.29 -17.36
C SER A 408 5.39 30.74 -17.12
N ASP A 409 4.91 31.36 -16.04
CA ASP A 409 5.29 32.73 -15.66
C ASP A 409 6.75 32.82 -15.20
N HIS A 410 7.25 31.78 -14.52
CA HIS A 410 8.65 31.68 -14.13
C HIS A 410 9.58 31.46 -15.33
N GLU A 411 9.14 30.68 -16.32
CA GLU A 411 9.90 30.41 -17.54
C GLU A 411 9.99 31.66 -18.43
N HIS A 412 8.87 32.37 -18.63
CA HIS A 412 8.87 33.66 -19.34
C HIS A 412 9.73 34.73 -18.65
N ARG A 413 9.77 34.73 -17.30
CA ARG A 413 10.62 35.66 -16.52
C ARG A 413 12.10 35.30 -16.59
N ALA A 414 12.44 34.01 -16.70
CA ALA A 414 13.80 33.53 -16.90
C ALA A 414 14.32 33.85 -18.31
N GLU A 415 13.49 33.68 -19.35
CA GLU A 415 13.86 34.00 -20.74
C GLU A 415 14.03 35.51 -20.98
N SER A 416 13.15 36.33 -20.39
CA SER A 416 13.28 37.80 -20.46
C SER A 416 14.48 38.34 -19.66
N GLY A 417 14.83 37.71 -18.53
CA GLY A 417 16.06 38.01 -17.76
C GLY A 417 17.34 37.59 -18.49
N ALA A 418 17.32 36.47 -19.22
CA ALA A 418 18.42 36.01 -20.05
C ALA A 418 18.63 36.89 -21.30
N ALA A 419 17.56 37.43 -21.87
CA ALA A 419 17.63 38.38 -22.99
C ALA A 419 18.19 39.76 -22.59
N GLN A 420 17.90 40.25 -21.37
CA GLN A 420 18.46 41.51 -20.87
C GLN A 420 19.96 41.40 -20.50
N THR A 421 20.40 40.26 -19.98
CA THR A 421 21.81 40.04 -19.61
C THR A 421 22.76 39.88 -20.81
N ARG A 422 22.26 39.50 -21.99
CA ARG A 422 23.06 39.47 -23.24
C ARG A 422 23.29 40.84 -23.89
N ARG A 423 22.59 41.90 -23.47
CA ARG A 423 22.78 43.28 -24.01
C ARG A 423 23.57 44.23 -23.11
N GLY A 424 24.03 43.81 -21.93
CA GLY A 424 24.64 44.70 -20.92
C GLY A 424 26.02 44.28 -20.42
N GLY A 425 26.98 43.98 -21.31
CA GLY A 425 28.29 43.44 -20.93
C GLY A 425 29.49 44.32 -21.26
N ARG A 426 29.55 45.59 -20.78
CA ARG A 426 30.80 46.36 -20.79
C ARG A 426 30.87 47.32 -19.60
N ARG A 427 31.41 46.85 -18.45
CA ARG A 427 32.24 47.66 -17.53
C ARG A 427 32.78 46.82 -16.35
N ARG A 428 34.08 46.96 -16.14
CA ARG A 428 34.88 46.46 -15.00
C ARG A 428 34.34 47.01 -13.67
N ARG A 429 34.44 46.21 -12.58
CA ARG A 429 35.18 46.57 -11.34
C ARG A 429 35.15 45.44 -10.28
N LYS A 430 36.38 45.14 -9.82
CA LYS A 430 36.87 44.57 -8.55
C LYS A 430 35.83 44.07 -7.52
N LEU A 431 35.91 42.78 -7.18
CA LEU A 431 35.42 42.25 -5.90
C LEU A 431 36.54 42.36 -4.85
N GLN A 432 36.21 43.00 -3.73
CA GLN A 432 37.06 43.17 -2.57
C GLN A 432 36.96 41.92 -1.69
N ILE A 433 38.12 41.37 -1.33
CA ILE A 433 38.30 40.27 -0.37
C ILE A 433 38.06 40.83 1.03
N ILE A 434 37.08 40.31 1.76
CA ILE A 434 36.93 40.58 3.21
C ILE A 434 37.69 39.49 3.96
N GLY A 435 38.87 39.86 4.44
CA GLY A 435 39.66 39.11 5.40
C GLY A 435 39.38 39.61 6.82
N THR A 436 39.27 38.66 7.73
CA THR A 436 39.24 38.82 9.19
C THR A 436 40.58 39.33 9.74
N LYS A 437 40.55 40.38 10.57
CA LYS A 437 41.51 40.70 11.66
C LYS A 437 40.70 41.52 12.69
N GLY A 438 40.70 41.23 13.99
CA GLY A 438 41.82 40.88 14.84
C GLY A 438 42.18 42.13 15.66
N GLU A 439 41.74 42.16 16.92
CA GLU A 439 42.00 43.21 17.91
C GLU A 439 43.51 43.39 18.20
N LYS A 440 43.94 44.64 18.45
CA LYS A 440 44.55 45.14 19.70
C LYS A 440 45.36 46.42 19.43
N VAL A 441 44.97 47.55 20.05
CA VAL A 441 45.57 48.18 21.26
C VAL A 441 46.70 49.17 20.91
N THR A 442 46.50 50.40 21.38
CA THR A 442 47.46 51.48 21.69
C THR A 442 48.90 50.99 21.94
N SER A 443 49.97 51.64 21.49
CA SER A 443 50.28 53.06 21.46
C SER A 443 51.49 53.34 20.58
#